data_AF-A0A1G2F1B9-F1
#
_entry.id   AF-A0A1G2F1B9-F1
#
_cell.length_a   1.000
_cell.length_b   1.000
_cell.length_c   1.000
_cell.angle_alpha   90.00
_cell.angle_beta   90.00
_cell.angle_gamma   90.00
#
_symmetry.space_group_name_H-M   'P 1'
#
loop_
_entity.id
_entity.type
_entity.pdbx_description
1 polymer ?
#
loop_
_entity_poly.entity_id
_entity_poly.type
_entity_poly.pdbx_seq_one_letter_code
_entity_poly.pdbx_strand_id
1 'polypeptide(L)'
;MKVIKFFGLIIVALGVLYGGFNAGVYSYVYYKKFQQKRALKKFQEGIKKQEETERQKLMADTYGGKTPQKTLQMFIEAVEKGDYELASRYFILEKQEKELDDLKNAQKKDIKNVLNLLKQSLQYQGKYSQNENLYLIRKPILIEFIKYPSGIWKLTDI
;
A
#
# COMPACT_ATOMS: atom_id res chain seq x y z
N MET A 1 -34.64 -47.13 -54.18
CA MET A 1 -33.20 -46.96 -53.86
C MET A 1 -32.70 -45.50 -53.83
N LYS A 2 -33.26 -44.55 -54.61
CA LYS A 2 -32.82 -43.13 -54.62
C LYS A 2 -33.16 -42.35 -53.33
N VAL A 3 -34.31 -42.62 -52.71
CA VAL A 3 -34.79 -41.91 -51.50
C VAL A 3 -33.90 -42.21 -50.28
N ILE A 4 -33.46 -43.46 -50.11
CA ILE A 4 -32.59 -43.87 -48.99
C ILE A 4 -31.21 -43.17 -49.06
N LYS A 5 -30.67 -42.98 -50.27
CA LYS A 5 -29.40 -42.24 -50.47
C LYS A 5 -29.54 -40.75 -50.14
N PHE A 6 -30.71 -40.16 -50.34
CA PHE A 6 -30.98 -38.75 -50.01
C PHE A 6 -31.06 -38.52 -48.49
N PHE A 7 -31.73 -39.42 -47.75
CA PHE A 7 -31.78 -39.38 -46.28
C PHE A 7 -30.40 -39.55 -45.64
N GLY A 8 -29.56 -40.44 -46.18
CA GLY A 8 -28.17 -40.57 -45.72
C GLY A 8 -27.36 -39.27 -45.85
N LEU A 9 -27.58 -38.51 -46.92
CA LEU A 9 -26.89 -37.24 -47.18
C LEU A 9 -27.33 -36.13 -46.21
N ILE A 10 -28.63 -36.10 -45.85
CA ILE A 10 -29.17 -35.16 -44.85
C ILE A 10 -28.58 -35.45 -43.46
N ILE A 11 -28.48 -36.73 -43.07
CA ILE A 11 -27.92 -37.11 -41.77
C ILE A 11 -26.44 -36.69 -41.67
N VAL A 12 -25.66 -36.89 -42.74
CA VAL A 12 -24.27 -36.42 -42.80
C VAL A 12 -24.19 -34.90 -42.68
N ALA A 13 -25.02 -34.16 -43.43
CA ALA A 13 -25.05 -32.70 -43.36
C ALA A 13 -25.41 -32.18 -41.95
N LEU A 14 -26.39 -32.80 -41.28
CA LEU A 14 -26.75 -32.46 -39.90
C LEU A 14 -25.62 -32.78 -38.91
N GLY A 15 -24.91 -33.89 -39.10
CA GLY A 15 -23.73 -34.24 -38.31
C GLY A 15 -22.59 -33.21 -38.44
N VAL A 16 -22.32 -32.73 -39.65
CA VAL A 16 -21.31 -31.68 -39.89
C VAL A 16 -21.74 -30.35 -39.25
N LEU A 17 -23.00 -29.96 -39.40
CA LEU A 17 -23.52 -28.72 -38.79
C LEU A 17 -23.47 -28.77 -37.27
N TYR A 18 -23.85 -29.90 -36.67
CA TYR A 18 -23.77 -30.10 -35.22
C TYR A 18 -22.32 -30.09 -34.71
N GLY A 19 -21.40 -30.75 -35.42
CA GLY A 19 -19.97 -30.72 -35.10
C GLY A 19 -19.37 -29.31 -35.18
N GLY A 20 -19.69 -28.57 -36.24
CA GLY A 20 -19.27 -27.18 -36.42
C GLY A 20 -19.82 -26.25 -35.34
N PHE A 21 -21.10 -26.39 -34.98
CA PHE A 21 -21.73 -25.62 -33.91
C PHE A 21 -21.04 -25.85 -32.55
N ASN A 22 -20.79 -27.12 -32.18
CA ASN A 22 -20.10 -27.44 -30.94
C ASN A 22 -18.67 -26.89 -30.93
N ALA A 23 -17.91 -27.05 -32.02
CA ALA A 23 -16.56 -26.49 -32.14
C ALA A 23 -16.56 -24.95 -31.99
N GLY A 24 -17.57 -24.27 -32.55
CA GLY A 24 -17.80 -22.84 -32.38
C GLY A 24 -18.07 -22.43 -30.93
N VAL A 25 -18.95 -23.15 -30.23
CA VAL A 25 -19.26 -22.88 -28.81
C VAL A 25 -18.03 -23.13 -27.91
N TYR A 26 -17.33 -24.25 -28.10
CA TYR A 26 -16.12 -24.57 -27.34
C TYR A 26 -15.01 -23.54 -27.57
N SER A 27 -14.76 -23.17 -28.83
CA SER A 27 -13.75 -22.15 -29.16
C SER A 27 -14.10 -20.78 -28.58
N TYR A 28 -15.38 -20.37 -28.61
CA TYR A 28 -15.83 -19.12 -28.00
C TYR A 28 -15.60 -19.07 -26.49
N VAL A 29 -15.98 -20.13 -25.76
CA VAL A 29 -15.78 -20.22 -24.30
C VAL A 29 -14.28 -20.22 -23.97
N TYR A 30 -13.47 -20.95 -24.74
CA TYR A 30 -12.02 -20.99 -24.55
C TYR A 30 -11.38 -19.61 -24.78
N TYR A 31 -11.76 -18.93 -25.86
CA TYR A 31 -11.28 -17.59 -26.20
C TYR A 31 -11.62 -16.57 -25.11
N LYS A 32 -12.86 -16.59 -24.58
CA LYS A 32 -13.28 -15.72 -23.47
C LYS A 32 -12.48 -15.98 -22.19
N LYS A 33 -12.24 -17.26 -21.83
CA LYS A 33 -11.38 -17.64 -20.68
C LYS A 33 -9.95 -17.14 -20.86
N PHE A 34 -9.39 -17.23 -22.06
CA PHE A 34 -8.04 -16.75 -22.34
C PHE A 34 -7.93 -15.23 -22.17
N GLN A 35 -8.89 -14.46 -22.69
CA GLN A 35 -8.94 -13.01 -22.49
C GLN A 35 -9.05 -12.64 -21.00
N GLN A 36 -9.92 -13.33 -20.24
CA GLN A 36 -10.09 -13.08 -18.81
C GLN A 36 -8.82 -13.37 -18.01
N LYS A 37 -8.12 -14.48 -18.31
CA LYS A 37 -6.81 -14.80 -17.70
C LYS A 37 -5.77 -13.72 -18.01
N ARG A 38 -5.74 -13.21 -19.25
CA ARG A 38 -4.81 -12.15 -19.64
C ARG A 38 -5.11 -10.83 -18.92
N ALA A 39 -6.39 -10.47 -18.78
CA ALA A 39 -6.82 -9.29 -18.04
C ALA A 39 -6.43 -9.40 -16.55
N LEU A 40 -6.70 -10.55 -15.92
CA LEU A 40 -6.31 -10.81 -14.53
C LEU A 40 -4.79 -10.74 -14.34
N LYS A 41 -4.02 -11.35 -15.25
CA LYS A 41 -2.55 -11.30 -15.21
C LYS A 41 -2.03 -9.85 -15.28
N LYS A 42 -2.55 -9.05 -16.22
CA LYS A 42 -2.17 -7.62 -16.34
C LYS A 42 -2.51 -6.83 -15.07
N PHE A 43 -3.68 -7.10 -14.48
CA PHE A 43 -4.09 -6.47 -13.23
C PHE A 43 -3.13 -6.82 -12.08
N GLN A 44 -2.80 -8.11 -11.93
CA GLN A 44 -1.83 -8.58 -10.92
C GLN A 44 -0.43 -8.00 -11.14
N GLU A 45 0.04 -7.93 -12.39
CA GLU A 45 1.31 -7.29 -12.75
C GLU A 45 1.29 -5.78 -12.41
N GLY A 46 0.16 -5.12 -12.64
CA GLY A 46 -0.06 -3.71 -12.29
C GLY A 46 0.05 -3.47 -10.79
N ILE A 47 -0.63 -4.29 -9.96
CA ILE A 47 -0.55 -4.21 -8.50
C ILE A 47 0.90 -4.44 -8.04
N LYS A 48 1.56 -5.51 -8.49
CA LYS A 48 2.95 -5.80 -8.12
C LYS A 48 3.90 -4.66 -8.46
N LYS A 49 3.71 -4.03 -9.62
CA LYS A 49 4.53 -2.88 -10.03
C LYS A 49 4.31 -1.66 -9.13
N GLN A 50 3.08 -1.42 -8.70
CA GLN A 50 2.75 -0.36 -7.75
C GLN A 50 3.38 -0.65 -6.38
N GLU A 51 3.17 -1.85 -5.84
CA GLU A 51 3.77 -2.29 -4.56
C GLU A 51 5.29 -2.15 -4.58
N GLU A 52 5.94 -2.56 -5.67
CA GLU A 52 7.39 -2.46 -5.81
C GLU A 52 7.86 -0.99 -5.90
N THR A 53 7.12 -0.14 -6.61
CA THR A 53 7.43 1.30 -6.69
C THR A 53 7.29 1.97 -5.33
N GLU A 54 6.23 1.64 -4.60
CA GLU A 54 6.01 2.13 -3.23
C GLU A 54 7.11 1.64 -2.30
N ARG A 55 7.42 0.34 -2.32
CA ARG A 55 8.51 -0.24 -1.55
C ARG A 55 9.85 0.43 -1.84
N GLN A 56 10.16 0.75 -3.09
CA GLN A 56 11.37 1.46 -3.47
C GLN A 56 11.42 2.87 -2.88
N LYS A 57 10.30 3.61 -2.88
CA LYS A 57 10.20 4.92 -2.22
C LYS A 57 10.45 4.82 -0.71
N LEU A 58 9.82 3.85 -0.04
CA LEU A 58 9.98 3.62 1.39
C LEU A 58 11.41 3.15 1.76
N MET A 59 12.06 2.40 0.86
CA MET A 59 13.46 1.98 1.02
C MET A 59 14.45 3.14 0.83
N ALA A 60 14.14 4.07 -0.08
CA ALA A 60 14.98 5.24 -0.36
C ALA A 60 14.87 6.33 0.72
N ASP A 61 13.80 6.32 1.52
CA ASP A 61 13.65 7.21 2.67
C ASP A 61 14.70 6.86 3.75
N THR A 62 15.45 7.87 4.16
CA THR A 62 16.53 7.78 5.15
C THR A 62 16.25 8.57 6.44
N TYR A 63 15.13 9.28 6.50
CA TYR A 63 14.77 10.14 7.63
C TYR A 63 14.03 9.34 8.70
N GLY A 64 14.73 8.99 9.77
CA GLY A 64 14.16 8.24 10.89
C GLY A 64 15.22 7.51 11.68
N GLY A 65 14.88 7.16 12.92
CA GLY A 65 15.75 6.42 13.82
C GLY A 65 15.63 4.92 13.59
N LYS A 66 16.63 4.17 14.08
CA LYS A 66 16.55 2.70 14.16
C LYS A 66 15.58 2.21 15.25
N THR A 67 15.12 3.12 16.11
CA THR A 67 14.10 2.87 17.14
C THR A 67 13.04 3.98 17.11
N PRO A 68 11.79 3.70 17.55
CA PRO A 68 10.74 4.72 17.66
C PRO A 68 11.19 5.93 18.50
N GLN A 69 11.86 5.67 19.64
CA GLN A 69 12.36 6.70 20.54
C GLN A 69 13.39 7.60 19.86
N LYS A 70 14.29 7.02 19.05
CA LYS A 70 15.28 7.80 18.33
C LYS A 70 14.62 8.69 17.27
N THR A 71 13.60 8.19 16.56
CA THR A 71 12.80 9.02 15.64
C THR A 71 12.13 10.17 16.39
N LEU A 72 11.48 9.90 17.52
CA LEU A 72 10.80 10.92 18.29
C LEU A 72 11.76 12.00 18.82
N GLN A 73 12.94 11.60 19.30
CA GLN A 73 13.98 12.54 19.72
C GLN A 73 14.42 13.46 18.58
N MET A 74 14.70 12.89 17.40
CA MET A 74 15.13 13.68 16.24
C MET A 74 14.02 14.63 15.74
N PHE A 75 12.76 14.20 15.82
CA PHE A 75 11.61 15.07 15.55
C PHE A 75 11.56 16.25 16.53
N ILE A 76 11.61 15.98 17.84
CA ILE A 76 11.62 17.02 18.88
C ILE A 76 12.77 18.01 18.64
N GLU A 77 13.98 17.51 18.41
CA GLU A 77 15.17 18.34 18.17
C GLU A 77 15.01 19.24 16.92
N ALA A 78 14.40 18.73 15.85
CA ALA A 78 14.16 19.51 14.63
C ALA A 78 13.13 20.63 14.88
N VAL A 79 12.01 20.31 15.54
CA VAL A 79 10.99 21.31 15.89
C VAL A 79 11.54 22.37 16.84
N GLU A 80 12.35 21.99 17.83
CA GLU A 80 13.01 22.94 18.74
C GLU A 80 13.97 23.90 18.03
N LYS A 81 14.65 23.43 16.98
CA LYS A 81 15.51 24.25 16.12
C LYS A 81 14.73 25.09 15.11
N GLY A 82 13.41 24.91 15.02
CA GLY A 82 12.56 25.55 14.00
C GLY A 82 12.73 24.96 12.60
N ASP A 83 13.39 23.80 12.47
CA ASP A 83 13.59 23.10 11.20
C ASP A 83 12.37 22.20 10.91
N TYR A 84 11.26 22.84 10.55
CA TYR A 84 9.99 22.15 10.29
C TYR A 84 10.04 21.30 9.01
N GLU A 85 10.90 21.66 8.05
CA GLU A 85 11.15 20.83 6.87
C GLU A 85 11.78 19.51 7.28
N LEU A 86 12.79 19.51 8.15
CA LEU A 86 13.34 18.28 8.68
C LEU A 86 12.36 17.53 9.60
N ALA A 87 11.62 18.26 10.44
CA ALA A 87 10.64 17.67 11.36
C ALA A 87 9.55 16.89 10.61
N SER A 88 8.97 17.50 9.57
CA SER A 88 7.95 16.87 8.72
C SER A 88 8.46 15.60 8.02
N ARG A 89 9.75 15.54 7.66
CA ARG A 89 10.36 14.34 7.06
C ARG A 89 10.40 13.15 7.99
N TYR A 90 10.23 13.28 9.31
CA TYR A 90 10.14 12.12 10.20
C TYR A 90 8.76 11.44 10.18
N PHE A 91 7.76 12.07 9.56
CA PHE A 91 6.47 11.43 9.29
C PHE A 91 6.51 10.57 8.02
N ILE A 92 5.52 9.68 7.91
CA ILE A 92 5.28 8.92 6.68
C ILE A 92 5.10 9.84 5.47
N LEU A 93 5.44 9.35 4.27
CA LEU A 93 5.55 10.15 3.04
C LEU A 93 4.26 10.93 2.74
N GLU A 94 3.12 10.30 3.00
CA GLU A 94 1.78 10.83 2.74
C GLU A 94 1.39 11.98 3.68
N LYS A 95 2.05 12.09 4.84
CA LYS A 95 1.77 13.12 5.84
C LYS A 95 2.75 14.30 5.82
N GLN A 96 3.93 14.17 5.19
CA GLN A 96 5.00 15.19 5.31
C GLN A 96 4.55 16.59 4.90
N GLU A 97 3.81 16.73 3.80
CA GLU A 97 3.33 18.04 3.34
C GLU A 97 2.35 18.68 4.33
N LYS A 98 1.38 17.89 4.82
CA LYS A 98 0.39 18.34 5.80
C LYS A 98 1.08 18.74 7.11
N GLU A 99 1.96 17.90 7.64
CA GLU A 99 2.65 18.16 8.90
C GLU A 99 3.60 19.37 8.80
N LEU A 100 4.19 19.61 7.63
CA LEU A 100 4.98 20.83 7.38
C LEU A 100 4.10 22.08 7.45
N ASP A 101 2.93 22.05 6.81
CA ASP A 101 1.99 23.17 6.81
C ASP A 101 1.47 23.43 8.23
N ASP A 102 1.03 22.39 8.93
CA ASP A 102 0.55 22.48 10.32
C ASP A 102 1.63 23.06 11.24
N LEU A 103 2.88 22.61 11.14
CA LEU A 103 3.99 23.15 11.95
C LEU A 103 4.30 24.61 11.62
N LYS A 104 4.21 25.02 10.35
CA LYS A 104 4.43 26.40 9.92
C LYS A 104 3.31 27.34 10.39
N ASN A 105 2.08 26.86 10.43
CA ASN A 105 0.90 27.64 10.75
C ASN A 105 0.52 27.59 12.25
N ALA A 106 1.05 26.63 13.00
CA ALA A 106 0.78 26.48 14.43
C ALA A 106 1.31 27.66 15.27
N GLN A 107 0.57 28.01 16.33
CA GLN A 107 1.06 29.01 17.27
C GLN A 107 2.24 28.46 18.07
N LYS A 108 3.25 29.30 18.34
CA LYS A 108 4.42 28.92 19.14
C LYS A 108 4.05 28.31 20.50
N LYS A 109 2.96 28.78 21.11
CA LYS A 109 2.44 28.25 22.38
C LYS A 109 1.99 26.79 22.22
N ASP A 110 1.29 26.46 21.15
CA ASP A 110 0.78 25.12 20.88
C ASP A 110 1.92 24.17 20.57
N ILE A 111 2.88 24.58 19.73
CA ILE A 111 4.11 23.82 19.47
C ILE A 111 4.83 23.51 20.78
N LYS A 112 5.01 24.51 21.65
CA LYS A 112 5.66 24.32 22.96
C LYS A 112 4.89 23.33 23.85
N ASN A 113 3.56 23.40 23.87
CA ASN A 113 2.73 22.48 24.65
C ASN A 113 2.88 21.03 24.15
N VAL A 114 2.80 20.82 22.84
CA VAL A 114 2.97 19.50 22.23
C VAL A 114 4.39 18.98 22.51
N LEU A 115 5.43 19.78 22.31
CA LEU A 115 6.81 19.39 22.60
C LEU A 115 7.00 18.93 24.05
N ASN A 116 6.36 19.60 25.02
CA ASN A 116 6.42 19.17 26.41
C ASN A 116 5.78 17.80 26.63
N LEU A 117 4.63 17.52 26.00
CA LEU A 117 3.98 16.21 26.06
C LEU A 117 4.82 15.12 25.39
N LEU A 118 5.46 15.43 24.25
CA LEU A 118 6.33 14.49 23.55
C LEU A 118 7.59 14.15 24.36
N LYS A 119 8.21 15.14 25.00
CA LYS A 119 9.34 14.91 25.90
C LYS A 119 8.97 14.05 27.11
N GLN A 120 7.78 14.26 27.67
CA GLN A 120 7.26 13.38 28.72
C GLN A 120 7.02 11.96 28.20
N SER A 121 6.52 11.84 26.96
CA SER A 121 6.24 10.54 26.32
C SER A 121 7.49 9.67 26.19
N LEU A 122 8.68 10.27 26.05
CA LEU A 122 9.96 9.53 26.03
C LEU A 122 10.25 8.74 27.31
N GLN A 123 9.59 9.06 28.44
CA GLN A 123 9.72 8.33 29.70
C GLN A 123 8.83 7.08 29.77
N TYR A 124 7.86 6.94 28.86
CA TYR A 124 6.91 5.85 28.87
C TYR A 124 7.30 4.75 27.89
N GLN A 125 7.14 3.49 28.33
CA GLN A 125 7.22 2.36 27.44
C GLN A 125 5.94 2.27 26.59
N GLY A 126 6.14 2.10 25.30
CA GLY A 126 5.10 1.80 24.33
C GLY A 126 4.92 0.30 24.14
N LYS A 127 4.10 -0.07 23.15
CA LYS A 127 3.81 -1.46 22.79
C LYS A 127 4.04 -1.69 21.31
N TYR A 128 4.67 -2.81 20.99
CA TYR A 128 4.79 -3.29 19.62
C TYR A 128 3.51 -4.02 19.18
N SER A 129 3.24 -4.00 17.88
CA SER A 129 2.33 -4.97 17.26
C SER A 129 2.92 -6.38 17.27
N GLN A 130 2.11 -7.40 16.99
CA GLN A 130 2.54 -8.80 16.94
C GLN A 130 3.69 -9.06 15.95
N ASN A 131 3.74 -8.30 14.86
CA ASN A 131 4.75 -8.37 13.81
C ASN A 131 5.82 -7.27 13.93
N GLU A 132 5.85 -6.54 15.05
CA GLU A 132 6.86 -5.52 15.39
C GLU A 132 7.08 -4.41 14.35
N ASN A 133 6.11 -4.20 13.46
CA ASN A 133 6.14 -3.14 12.46
C ASN A 133 5.43 -1.85 12.92
N LEU A 134 4.66 -1.93 14.00
CA LEU A 134 4.03 -0.79 14.64
C LEU A 134 4.51 -0.67 16.08
N TYR A 135 4.63 0.55 16.55
CA TYR A 135 4.92 0.86 17.94
C TYR A 135 4.06 2.04 18.37
N LEU A 136 3.47 1.94 19.56
CA LEU A 136 2.56 2.96 20.08
C LEU A 136 2.91 3.35 21.51
N ILE A 137 2.98 4.66 21.76
CA ILE A 137 3.04 5.24 23.10
C ILE A 137 1.66 5.85 23.37
N ARG A 138 1.04 5.58 24.52
CA ARG A 138 -0.31 6.09 24.85
C ARG A 138 -0.33 7.22 25.88
N LYS A 139 0.82 7.55 26.47
CA LYS A 139 0.92 8.49 27.59
C LYS A 139 2.11 9.43 27.41
N PRO A 140 1.96 10.71 27.79
CA PRO A 140 0.69 11.41 28.08
C PRO A 140 -0.19 11.64 26.85
N ILE A 141 0.35 11.47 25.65
CA ILE A 141 -0.36 11.60 24.37
C ILE A 141 -0.17 10.32 23.54
N LEU A 142 -1.06 10.07 22.58
CA LEU A 142 -0.90 8.99 21.62
C LEU A 142 0.22 9.37 20.64
N ILE A 143 1.17 8.47 20.44
CA ILE A 143 2.19 8.60 19.40
C ILE A 143 2.29 7.26 18.71
N GLU A 144 2.05 7.24 17.41
CA GLU A 144 2.07 6.01 16.62
C GLU A 144 3.23 6.04 15.62
N PHE A 145 3.96 4.93 15.55
CA PHE A 145 5.08 4.75 14.67
C PHE A 145 4.89 3.52 13.79
N ILE A 146 5.38 3.62 12.55
CA ILE A 146 5.52 2.50 11.63
C ILE A 146 6.97 2.27 11.26
N LYS A 147 7.36 1.00 11.14
CA LYS A 147 8.68 0.58 10.68
C LYS A 147 8.64 0.41 9.17
N TYR A 148 9.45 1.20 8.47
CA TYR A 148 9.63 1.05 7.03
C TYR A 148 10.44 -0.20 6.70
N PRO A 149 10.35 -0.70 5.45
CA PRO A 149 11.15 -1.84 4.97
C PRO A 149 12.68 -1.63 5.12
N SER A 150 13.16 -0.38 5.12
CA SER A 150 14.56 0.00 5.38
C SER A 150 14.97 -0.15 6.86
N GLY A 151 14.03 -0.47 7.74
CA GLY A 151 14.23 -0.62 9.19
C GLY A 151 14.27 0.70 9.96
N ILE A 152 13.98 1.83 9.32
CA ILE A 152 13.79 3.11 9.99
C ILE A 152 12.36 3.24 10.50
N TRP A 153 12.18 3.95 11.61
CA TRP A 153 10.86 4.24 12.18
C TRP A 153 10.39 5.62 11.78
N LYS A 154 9.09 5.73 11.47
CA LYS A 154 8.43 6.95 11.02
C LYS A 154 7.22 7.23 11.90
N LEU A 155 6.93 8.52 12.10
CA LEU A 155 5.72 8.96 12.78
C LEU A 155 4.53 8.81 11.84
N THR A 156 3.48 8.22 12.36
CA THR A 156 2.18 8.12 11.68
C THR A 156 1.18 9.05 12.33
N ASP A 157 1.22 9.25 13.64
CA ASP A 157 0.29 10.14 14.35
C ASP A 157 0.87 10.67 15.66
N ILE A 158 0.45 11.88 16.03
CA ILE A 158 0.76 12.60 17.29
C ILE A 158 -0.50 13.32 17.77
#